data_AF-A0A8H7D3X5-F1
#
_entry.id   AF-A0A8H7D3X5-F1
#
_cell.length_a   1.000
_cell.length_b   1.000
_cell.length_c   1.000
_cell.angle_alpha   90.00
_cell.angle_beta   90.00
_cell.angle_gamma   90.00
#
_symmetry.space_group_name_H-M   'P 1'
#
loop_
_entity.id
_entity.type
_entity.pdbx_description
1 polymer ?
#
loop_
_entity_poly.entity_id
_entity_poly.type
_entity_poly.pdbx_seq_one_letter_code
_entity_poly.pdbx_strand_id
1 'polypeptide(L)'
;MHTSTYRRRLGAVDGHRLGACMAANVPSRPGYATSTEELRSLSVFITDTCDVADSIALPHLTIFWIGTEVDLGPLFKRLTLPSLLNLNVFCANLEPPIPQISVTDCIARSGSQLRAAIFKSLRLSNHDLIALLRLSPSLRLLEISNDDEALTGEILGLLTAGDSPCLCPNLEIIRFLESSLSSADGVLADMVASRQSECPAAFPAAPLTRFVVQFSDAEFLLHTEDIRRLKNLESDHPKGFRVWINEPETE
;
A
#
# COMPACT_ATOMS: atom_id res chain seq x y z
N MET A 1 -8.19 -24.54 -5.64
CA MET A 1 -7.28 -24.27 -6.78
C MET A 1 -6.06 -23.55 -6.25
N HIS A 2 -4.91 -24.23 -6.13
CA HIS A 2 -3.68 -23.65 -5.62
C HIS A 2 -2.82 -23.12 -6.78
N THR A 3 -2.64 -21.80 -6.84
CA THR A 3 -1.55 -21.18 -7.63
C THR A 3 -0.25 -21.37 -6.86
N SER A 4 0.60 -22.29 -7.31
CA SER A 4 1.95 -22.47 -6.80
C SER A 4 2.86 -21.38 -7.38
N THR A 5 3.39 -20.51 -6.52
CA THR A 5 4.41 -19.52 -6.86
C THR A 5 5.79 -20.12 -6.66
N TYR A 6 6.54 -20.29 -7.75
CA TYR A 6 7.92 -20.78 -7.72
C TYR A 6 8.87 -19.64 -7.31
N ARG A 7 9.63 -19.82 -6.22
CA ARG A 7 10.60 -18.85 -5.69
C ARG A 7 12.00 -19.34 -6.04
N ARG A 8 12.67 -18.72 -7.02
CA ARG A 8 14.09 -19.01 -7.33
C ARG A 8 14.97 -18.03 -6.56
N ARG A 9 15.63 -18.49 -5.48
CA ARG A 9 16.81 -17.81 -4.92
C ARG A 9 17.98 -18.11 -5.84
N LEU A 10 18.65 -17.08 -6.37
CA LEU A 10 19.97 -17.23 -6.96
C LEU A 10 20.98 -16.93 -5.86
N GLY A 11 21.81 -17.94 -5.55
CA GLY A 11 22.87 -17.83 -4.56
C GLY A 11 23.99 -16.90 -5.02
N ALA A 12 24.64 -16.27 -4.05
CA ALA A 12 25.84 -15.48 -4.23
C ALA A 12 26.95 -16.31 -4.88
N VAL A 13 27.64 -15.71 -5.85
CA VAL A 13 28.93 -16.18 -6.35
C VAL A 13 29.89 -15.01 -6.23
N ASP A 14 30.99 -15.24 -5.52
CA ASP A 14 32.05 -14.27 -5.25
C ASP A 14 32.69 -13.73 -6.54
N GLY A 15 33.06 -12.45 -6.50
CA GLY A 15 34.13 -11.89 -7.31
C GLY A 15 33.71 -11.10 -8.55
N HIS A 16 33.61 -9.78 -8.35
CA HIS A 16 33.71 -8.70 -9.34
C HIS A 16 32.68 -8.64 -10.51
N ARG A 17 31.94 -7.53 -10.53
CA ARG A 17 30.90 -7.09 -11.49
C ARG A 17 29.60 -7.86 -11.42
N LEU A 18 28.78 -7.54 -10.42
CA LEU A 18 27.38 -7.94 -10.35
C LEU A 18 26.52 -6.90 -11.09
N GLY A 19 26.07 -7.26 -12.30
CA GLY A 19 24.88 -6.64 -12.87
C GLY A 19 23.64 -7.21 -12.17
N ALA A 20 22.72 -6.36 -11.73
CA ALA A 20 21.46 -6.78 -11.16
C ALA A 20 20.64 -7.56 -12.21
N CYS A 21 20.42 -8.84 -11.96
CA CYS A 21 19.53 -9.66 -12.77
C CYS A 21 18.09 -9.38 -12.35
N MET A 22 17.33 -8.60 -13.13
CA MET A 22 15.87 -8.58 -13.00
C MET A 22 15.32 -9.95 -13.42
N ALA A 23 15.10 -10.85 -12.47
CA ALA A 23 14.44 -12.12 -12.76
C ALA A 23 12.92 -11.92 -12.77
N ALA A 24 12.32 -11.80 -13.96
CA ALA A 24 10.88 -11.97 -14.11
C ALA A 24 10.54 -13.47 -13.90
N ASN A 25 9.89 -13.81 -12.79
CA ASN A 25 9.31 -15.15 -12.64
C ASN A 25 8.05 -15.23 -13.51
N VAL A 26 8.22 -15.67 -14.76
CA VAL A 26 7.11 -16.15 -15.59
C VAL A 26 6.96 -17.65 -15.33
N PRO A 27 5.83 -18.14 -14.79
CA PRO A 27 5.61 -19.57 -14.66
C PRO A 27 5.46 -20.20 -16.06
N SER A 28 6.57 -20.68 -16.62
CA SER A 28 6.58 -21.36 -17.92
C SER A 28 6.12 -22.83 -17.75
N ARG A 29 5.01 -23.18 -18.40
CA ARG A 29 4.67 -24.59 -18.67
C ARG A 29 5.51 -25.06 -19.86
N PRO A 30 6.18 -26.23 -19.80
CA PRO A 30 6.93 -26.72 -20.94
C PRO A 30 5.98 -27.29 -22.00
N GLY A 31 6.03 -26.69 -23.19
CA GLY A 31 5.55 -27.31 -24.43
C GLY A 31 4.30 -26.69 -25.04
N TYR A 32 4.36 -25.44 -25.51
CA TYR A 32 3.60 -24.91 -26.65
C TYR A 32 4.32 -23.64 -27.18
N ALA A 33 4.10 -23.33 -28.46
CA ALA A 33 4.77 -22.28 -29.22
C ALA A 33 4.84 -20.90 -28.50
N THR A 34 5.88 -20.13 -28.80
CA THR A 34 6.17 -18.78 -28.27
C THR A 34 5.09 -17.76 -28.66
N SER A 35 3.95 -17.84 -27.98
CA SER A 35 3.09 -16.69 -27.71
C SER A 35 3.91 -15.73 -26.85
N THR A 36 4.04 -14.48 -27.27
CA THR A 36 4.56 -13.39 -26.43
C THR A 36 3.61 -13.21 -25.25
N GLU A 37 3.80 -14.00 -24.19
CA GLU A 37 3.09 -13.80 -22.93
C GLU A 37 3.48 -12.43 -22.38
N GLU A 38 2.57 -11.46 -22.51
CA GLU A 38 2.74 -10.13 -21.94
C GLU A 38 2.93 -10.26 -20.42
N LEU A 39 4.04 -9.70 -19.91
CA LEU A 39 4.34 -9.69 -18.49
C LEU A 39 3.30 -8.85 -17.73
N ARG A 40 2.35 -9.53 -17.07
CA ARG A 40 1.30 -8.87 -16.26
C ARG A 40 1.67 -8.67 -14.79
N SER A 41 2.63 -9.45 -14.30
CA SER A 41 3.11 -9.44 -12.92
C SER A 41 4.63 -9.51 -12.89
N LEU A 42 5.25 -8.70 -12.04
CA LEU A 42 6.69 -8.64 -11.84
C LEU A 42 6.99 -8.59 -10.34
N SER A 43 7.87 -9.49 -9.91
CA SER A 43 8.42 -9.50 -8.55
C SER A 43 9.92 -9.31 -8.64
N VAL A 44 10.41 -8.19 -8.11
CA VAL A 44 11.84 -7.88 -8.11
C VAL A 44 12.36 -7.86 -6.68
N PHE A 45 13.53 -8.47 -6.49
CA PHE A 45 14.36 -8.27 -5.30
C PHE A 45 15.62 -7.55 -5.74
N ILE A 46 15.84 -6.36 -5.20
CA ILE A 46 17.01 -5.54 -5.51
C ILE A 46 17.92 -5.53 -4.29
N THR A 47 19.16 -5.96 -4.49
CA THR A 47 20.21 -5.99 -3.46
C THR A 47 21.34 -5.02 -3.74
N ASP A 48 21.38 -4.40 -4.93
CA ASP A 48 22.40 -3.42 -5.32
C ASP A 48 21.83 -2.43 -6.34
N THR A 49 22.25 -1.17 -6.28
CA THR A 49 21.80 -0.11 -7.18
C THR A 49 22.57 -0.17 -8.49
N CYS A 50 21.92 -0.60 -9.58
CA CYS A 50 22.54 -0.60 -10.91
C CYS A 50 22.35 0.73 -11.65
N ASP A 51 23.47 1.30 -12.07
CA ASP A 51 23.56 2.52 -12.89
C ASP A 51 23.50 2.18 -14.39
N VAL A 52 22.33 1.75 -14.89
CA VAL A 52 22.18 1.42 -16.33
C VAL A 52 20.76 1.65 -16.86
N ALA A 53 20.61 2.57 -17.84
CA ALA A 53 19.53 2.86 -18.82
C ALA A 53 18.61 4.10 -18.61
N ASP A 54 18.16 4.75 -19.70
CA ASP A 54 17.53 6.08 -19.66
C ASP A 54 16.01 6.12 -19.34
N SER A 55 15.30 4.99 -19.34
CA SER A 55 13.94 4.84 -18.77
C SER A 55 13.50 3.38 -18.91
N ILE A 56 12.55 2.93 -18.10
CA ILE A 56 12.01 1.56 -18.12
C ILE A 56 10.48 1.66 -18.21
N ALA A 57 9.93 1.38 -19.40
CA ALA A 57 8.49 1.36 -19.61
C ALA A 57 7.96 -0.08 -19.58
N LEU A 58 6.96 -0.35 -18.75
CA LEU A 58 6.30 -1.66 -18.65
C LEU A 58 4.78 -1.49 -18.88
N PRO A 59 4.34 -1.30 -20.13
CA PRO A 59 2.98 -0.85 -20.45
C PRO A 59 1.88 -1.85 -20.09
N HIS A 60 2.20 -3.14 -19.97
CA HIS A 60 1.23 -4.19 -19.66
C HIS A 60 1.29 -4.67 -18.20
N LEU A 61 2.19 -4.11 -17.39
CA LEU A 61 2.37 -4.54 -16.02
C LEU A 61 1.21 -4.04 -15.15
N THR A 62 0.42 -4.98 -14.64
CA THR A 62 -0.76 -4.67 -13.81
C THR A 62 -0.49 -4.83 -12.31
N ILE A 63 0.46 -5.70 -11.95
CA ILE A 63 0.85 -5.97 -10.57
C ILE A 63 2.36 -5.77 -10.48
N PHE A 64 2.78 -4.84 -9.63
CA PHE A 64 4.19 -4.62 -9.31
C PHE A 64 4.42 -4.89 -7.84
N TRP A 65 5.20 -5.92 -7.57
CA TRP A 65 5.62 -6.29 -6.22
C TRP A 65 7.14 -6.11 -6.14
N ILE A 66 7.60 -5.38 -5.13
CA ILE A 66 9.02 -5.18 -4.90
C ILE A 66 9.35 -5.30 -3.42
N GLY A 67 10.34 -6.12 -3.13
CA GLY A 67 10.92 -6.28 -1.80
C GLY A 67 12.39 -5.89 -1.86
N THR A 68 12.85 -5.00 -0.98
CA THR A 68 14.23 -4.54 -1.01
C THR A 68 14.73 -4.09 0.35
N GLU A 69 16.04 -4.00 0.45
CA GLU A 69 16.80 -3.39 1.56
C GLU A 69 17.65 -2.22 1.03
N VAL A 70 17.35 -1.70 -0.17
CA VAL A 70 18.06 -0.56 -0.79
C VAL A 70 17.09 0.55 -1.21
N ASP A 71 17.63 1.72 -1.55
CA ASP A 71 16.84 2.85 -2.03
C ASP A 71 16.12 2.52 -3.36
N LEU A 72 14.79 2.61 -3.35
CA LEU A 72 13.98 2.46 -4.57
C LEU A 72 13.88 3.76 -5.38
N GLY A 73 14.34 4.88 -4.83
CA GLY A 73 14.43 6.20 -5.46
C GLY A 73 14.86 6.15 -6.92
N PRO A 74 16.08 5.66 -7.21
CA PRO A 74 16.61 5.57 -8.57
C PRO A 74 15.75 4.70 -9.50
N LEU A 75 15.21 3.60 -9.00
CA LEU A 75 14.35 2.72 -9.80
C LEU A 75 13.03 3.42 -10.16
N PHE A 76 12.33 3.95 -9.16
CA PHE A 76 11.04 4.61 -9.36
C PHE A 76 11.15 5.88 -10.18
N LYS A 77 12.29 6.57 -10.22
CA LYS A 77 12.51 7.69 -11.16
C LYS A 77 12.49 7.26 -12.63
N ARG A 78 12.78 5.99 -12.91
CA ARG A 78 12.97 5.47 -14.27
C ARG A 78 11.78 4.65 -14.77
N LEU A 79 10.97 4.11 -13.86
CA LEU A 79 9.82 3.27 -14.20
C LEU A 79 8.64 4.08 -14.76
N THR A 80 7.95 3.54 -15.76
CA THR A 80 6.64 4.03 -16.22
C THR A 80 5.70 2.84 -16.37
N LEU A 81 4.63 2.82 -15.59
CA LEU A 81 3.76 1.67 -15.36
C LEU A 81 2.28 2.02 -15.63
N PRO A 82 1.88 2.36 -16.88
CA PRO A 82 0.58 2.96 -17.16
C PRO A 82 -0.62 2.04 -16.87
N SER A 83 -0.43 0.72 -16.96
CA SER A 83 -1.48 -0.26 -16.64
C SER A 83 -1.46 -0.76 -15.19
N LEU A 84 -0.68 -0.12 -14.30
CA LEU A 84 -0.53 -0.60 -12.93
C LEU A 84 -1.83 -0.47 -12.15
N LEU A 85 -2.29 -1.59 -11.59
CA LEU A 85 -3.46 -1.65 -10.73
C LEU A 85 -3.07 -1.93 -9.28
N ASN A 86 -2.04 -2.74 -9.05
CA ASN A 86 -1.63 -3.17 -7.72
C ASN A 86 -0.15 -2.87 -7.51
N LEU A 87 0.14 -2.01 -6.54
CA LEU A 87 1.49 -1.71 -6.08
C LEU A 87 1.70 -2.31 -4.69
N ASN A 88 2.75 -3.11 -4.54
CA ASN A 88 3.17 -3.64 -3.25
C ASN A 88 4.68 -3.39 -3.07
N VAL A 89 5.02 -2.59 -2.07
CA VAL A 89 6.39 -2.21 -1.75
C VAL A 89 6.69 -2.66 -0.32
N PHE A 90 7.75 -3.45 -0.18
CA PHE A 90 8.27 -3.92 1.09
C PHE A 90 9.75 -3.47 1.22
N CYS A 91 10.05 -2.63 2.20
CA CYS A 91 11.38 -2.06 2.43
C CYS A 91 11.92 -2.49 3.80
N ALA A 92 12.61 -3.61 3.90
CA ALA A 92 13.14 -4.05 5.19
C ALA A 92 14.40 -3.27 5.59
N ASN A 93 14.50 -2.91 6.87
CA ASN A 93 15.76 -2.57 7.56
C ASN A 93 16.62 -1.46 6.93
N LEU A 94 16.02 -0.43 6.35
CA LEU A 94 16.77 0.74 5.86
C LEU A 94 17.12 1.67 7.03
N GLU A 95 18.36 1.57 7.52
CA GLU A 95 18.97 2.55 8.43
C GLU A 95 20.06 3.36 7.69
N PRO A 96 19.92 4.69 7.52
CA PRO A 96 18.77 5.52 7.87
C PRO A 96 17.57 5.35 6.90
N PRO A 97 16.38 5.79 7.30
CA PRO A 97 15.20 5.71 6.45
C PRO A 97 15.36 6.64 5.25
N ILE A 98 15.17 6.09 4.05
CA ILE A 98 15.36 6.86 2.82
C ILE A 98 13.99 7.39 2.35
N PRO A 99 13.81 8.72 2.20
CA PRO A 99 12.56 9.29 1.71
C PRO A 99 12.20 8.76 0.32
N GLN A 100 11.02 8.13 0.18
CA GLN A 100 10.59 7.51 -1.07
C GLN A 100 9.65 8.40 -1.91
N ILE A 101 9.97 9.70 -2.00
CA ILE A 101 9.28 10.71 -2.85
C ILE A 101 9.08 10.19 -4.29
N SER A 102 10.02 9.36 -4.74
CA SER A 102 10.03 8.73 -6.06
C SER A 102 8.81 7.86 -6.38
N VAL A 103 8.14 7.28 -5.38
CA VAL A 103 6.95 6.43 -5.59
C VAL A 103 5.82 7.29 -6.15
N THR A 104 5.53 8.42 -5.49
CA THR A 104 4.49 9.36 -5.91
C THR A 104 4.78 9.91 -7.31
N ASP A 105 6.04 10.27 -7.59
CA ASP A 105 6.46 10.72 -8.92
C ASP A 105 6.29 9.64 -9.99
N CYS A 106 6.57 8.38 -9.65
CA CYS A 106 6.36 7.25 -10.54
C CYS A 106 4.89 7.07 -10.88
N ILE A 107 3.99 7.14 -9.90
CA ILE A 107 2.54 7.02 -10.10
C ILE A 107 2.02 8.19 -10.93
N ALA A 108 2.43 9.43 -10.60
CA ALA A 108 2.06 10.62 -11.35
C ALA A 108 2.48 10.50 -12.82
N ARG A 109 3.73 10.12 -13.09
CA ARG A 109 4.25 9.94 -14.45
C ARG A 109 3.59 8.78 -15.19
N SER A 110 3.23 7.72 -14.47
CA SER A 110 2.59 6.54 -15.06
C SER A 110 1.13 6.80 -15.42
N GLY A 111 0.45 7.71 -14.73
CA GLY A 111 -0.99 7.95 -14.92
C GLY A 111 -1.82 6.70 -14.63
N SER A 112 -1.35 5.86 -13.71
CA SER A 112 -1.93 4.55 -13.44
C SER A 112 -3.23 4.64 -12.63
N GLN A 113 -4.14 3.69 -12.85
CA GLN A 113 -5.39 3.58 -12.11
C GLN A 113 -5.23 2.62 -10.93
N LEU A 114 -4.41 3.00 -9.96
CA LEU A 114 -4.15 2.17 -8.78
C LEU A 114 -5.46 1.79 -8.07
N ARG A 115 -5.62 0.50 -7.81
CA ARG A 115 -6.71 -0.13 -7.06
C ARG A 115 -6.25 -0.67 -5.72
N ALA A 116 -4.98 -1.09 -5.62
CA ALA A 116 -4.39 -1.55 -4.38
C ALA A 116 -3.00 -0.96 -4.18
N ALA A 117 -2.76 -0.40 -3.00
CA ALA A 117 -1.48 0.11 -2.57
C ALA A 117 -1.14 -0.50 -1.21
N ILE A 118 -0.06 -1.27 -1.18
CA ILE A 118 0.43 -1.96 0.02
C ILE A 118 1.85 -1.50 0.28
N PHE A 119 2.05 -0.84 1.40
CA PHE A 119 3.32 -0.27 1.81
C PHE A 119 3.72 -0.88 3.14
N LYS A 120 4.86 -1.57 3.15
CA LYS A 120 5.38 -2.24 4.33
C LYS A 120 6.81 -1.78 4.58
N SER A 121 7.03 -1.22 5.76
CA SER A 121 8.28 -0.60 6.20
C SER A 121 8.74 0.49 5.22
N LEU A 122 7.79 1.13 4.53
CA LEU A 122 8.03 2.20 3.57
C LEU A 122 7.67 3.55 4.20
N ARG A 123 8.68 4.29 4.65
CA ARG A 123 8.44 5.62 5.24
C ARG A 123 7.95 6.62 4.19
N LEU A 124 6.68 6.99 4.31
CA LEU A 124 6.05 8.06 3.54
C LEU A 124 5.79 9.24 4.47
N SER A 125 6.16 10.45 4.05
CA SER A 125 5.70 11.64 4.75
C SER A 125 4.18 11.79 4.56
N ASN A 126 3.51 12.52 5.46
CA ASN A 126 2.09 12.83 5.29
C ASN A 126 1.81 13.51 3.95
N HIS A 127 2.71 14.40 3.53
CA HIS A 127 2.61 15.09 2.24
C HIS A 127 2.65 14.10 1.07
N ASP A 128 3.59 13.14 1.09
CA ASP A 128 3.73 12.16 0.02
C ASP A 128 2.57 11.17 -0.02
N LEU A 129 2.08 10.75 1.15
CA LEU A 129 0.90 9.89 1.25
C LEU A 129 -0.35 10.62 0.73
N ILE A 130 -0.58 11.87 1.13
CA ILE A 130 -1.69 12.68 0.61
C ILE A 130 -1.58 12.84 -0.91
N ALA A 131 -0.39 13.13 -1.43
CA ALA A 131 -0.16 13.26 -2.86
C ALA A 131 -0.46 11.94 -3.61
N LEU A 132 -0.01 10.80 -3.08
CA LEU A 132 -0.31 9.48 -3.63
C LEU A 132 -1.83 9.19 -3.64
N LEU A 133 -2.53 9.48 -2.55
CA LEU A 133 -3.98 9.28 -2.43
C LEU A 133 -4.76 10.17 -3.41
N ARG A 134 -4.30 11.41 -3.65
CA ARG A 134 -4.88 12.30 -4.67
C ARG A 134 -4.70 11.78 -6.08
N LEU A 135 -3.56 11.16 -6.38
CA LEU A 135 -3.29 10.56 -7.68
C LEU A 135 -4.08 9.26 -7.91
N SER A 136 -4.67 8.67 -6.86
CA SER A 136 -5.25 7.33 -6.88
C SER A 136 -6.74 7.30 -6.50
N PRO A 137 -7.65 8.06 -7.15
CA PRO A 137 -9.07 8.06 -6.79
C PRO A 137 -9.78 6.71 -7.00
N SER A 138 -9.18 5.80 -7.78
CA SER A 138 -9.66 4.44 -8.01
C SER A 138 -9.23 3.43 -6.93
N LEU A 139 -8.49 3.87 -5.91
CA LEU A 139 -7.95 3.00 -4.87
C LEU A 139 -9.09 2.36 -4.06
N ARG A 140 -9.01 1.03 -3.93
CA ARG A 140 -9.96 0.20 -3.17
C ARG A 140 -9.34 -0.43 -1.93
N LEU A 141 -8.04 -0.67 -1.96
CA LEU A 141 -7.28 -1.21 -0.85
C LEU A 141 -6.08 -0.31 -0.55
N LEU A 142 -5.99 0.12 0.71
CA LEU A 142 -4.82 0.76 1.29
C LEU A 142 -4.35 -0.09 2.47
N GLU A 143 -3.10 -0.55 2.43
CA GLU A 143 -2.42 -1.20 3.55
C GLU A 143 -1.11 -0.44 3.82
N ILE A 144 -0.95 0.05 5.04
CA ILE A 144 0.26 0.71 5.52
C ILE A 144 0.73 -0.07 6.74
N SER A 145 1.99 -0.48 6.73
CA SER A 145 2.66 -1.18 7.83
C SER A 145 3.98 -0.49 8.11
N ASN A 146 4.00 0.55 8.95
CA ASN A 146 5.18 1.41 9.12
C ASN A 146 5.35 1.83 10.59
N ASP A 147 6.56 1.70 11.13
CA ASP A 147 6.85 2.02 12.55
C ASP A 147 6.74 3.51 12.94
N ASP A 148 6.43 4.40 12.00
CA ASP A 148 6.41 5.87 12.17
C ASP A 148 4.99 6.45 12.02
N GLU A 149 4.81 7.74 12.38
CA GLU A 149 3.55 8.49 12.42
C GLU A 149 2.91 8.68 11.03
N ALA A 150 2.46 7.59 10.43
CA ALA A 150 1.91 7.57 9.08
C ALA A 150 0.46 8.08 9.02
N LEU A 151 -0.24 8.12 10.17
CA LEU A 151 -1.66 8.44 10.23
C LEU A 151 -1.92 9.62 11.15
N THR A 152 -2.08 10.78 10.54
CA THR A 152 -2.46 11.99 11.23
C THR A 152 -3.95 12.28 11.08
N GLY A 153 -4.47 13.12 11.98
CA GLY A 153 -5.84 13.65 11.85
C GLY A 153 -6.11 14.34 10.51
N GLU A 154 -5.09 14.92 9.86
CA GLU A 154 -5.22 15.51 8.51
C GLU A 154 -5.57 14.44 7.47
N ILE A 155 -4.82 13.34 7.42
CA ILE A 155 -5.06 12.24 6.48
C ILE A 155 -6.43 11.62 6.74
N LEU A 156 -6.78 11.39 8.01
CA LEU A 156 -8.09 10.86 8.39
C LEU A 156 -9.21 11.79 7.95
N GLY A 157 -9.09 13.10 8.18
CA GLY A 157 -10.07 14.09 7.73
C GLY A 157 -10.25 14.14 6.22
N LEU A 158 -9.18 13.93 5.45
CA LEU A 158 -9.23 13.82 3.99
C LEU A 158 -9.87 12.50 3.50
N LEU A 159 -9.82 11.44 4.30
CA LEU A 159 -10.49 10.17 4.03
C LEU A 159 -11.94 10.14 4.55
N THR A 160 -12.32 11.03 5.45
CA THR A 160 -13.69 11.15 5.95
C THR A 160 -14.65 11.53 4.83
N ALA A 161 -15.77 10.82 4.73
CA ALA A 161 -16.84 11.19 3.81
C ALA A 161 -17.71 12.31 4.43
N GLY A 162 -18.14 13.27 3.62
CA GLY A 162 -18.92 14.41 4.10
C GLY A 162 -19.23 15.42 3.00
N ASP A 163 -19.25 16.69 3.37
CA ASP A 163 -19.61 17.81 2.47
C ASP A 163 -18.48 18.22 1.51
N SER A 164 -17.30 17.61 1.63
CA SER A 164 -16.15 17.86 0.77
C SER A 164 -15.74 16.60 0.00
N PRO A 165 -15.06 16.73 -1.16
CA PRO A 165 -14.53 15.60 -1.89
C PRO A 165 -13.54 14.80 -1.02
N CYS A 166 -13.93 13.58 -0.65
CA CYS A 166 -13.04 12.68 0.07
C CYS A 166 -11.96 12.10 -0.86
N LEU A 167 -10.77 11.88 -0.33
CA LEU A 167 -9.72 11.14 -1.03
C LEU A 167 -10.11 9.67 -1.15
N CYS A 168 -9.80 9.07 -2.30
CA CYS A 168 -10.11 7.67 -2.60
C CYS A 168 -11.58 7.32 -2.28
N PRO A 169 -12.55 7.89 -3.02
CA PRO A 169 -13.97 7.61 -2.77
C PRO A 169 -14.30 6.12 -2.93
N ASN A 170 -13.52 5.36 -3.70
CA ASN A 170 -13.72 3.92 -3.90
C ASN A 170 -13.04 3.02 -2.86
N LEU A 171 -12.50 3.59 -1.77
CA LEU A 171 -11.77 2.83 -0.77
C LEU A 171 -12.71 1.91 -0.01
N GLU A 172 -12.48 0.60 -0.11
CA GLU A 172 -13.29 -0.46 0.49
C GLU A 172 -12.58 -1.13 1.67
N ILE A 173 -11.23 -1.16 1.63
CA ILE A 173 -10.39 -1.87 2.59
C ILE A 173 -9.26 -0.94 3.05
N ILE A 174 -9.17 -0.76 4.36
CA ILE A 174 -8.07 -0.04 5.01
C ILE A 174 -7.42 -0.96 6.03
N ARG A 175 -6.09 -0.99 6.02
CA ARG A 175 -5.29 -1.73 6.98
C ARG A 175 -4.14 -0.86 7.45
N PHE A 176 -4.15 -0.55 8.73
CA PHE A 176 -3.09 0.17 9.42
C PHE A 176 -2.47 -0.79 10.41
N LEU A 177 -1.36 -1.39 10.01
CA LEU A 177 -0.65 -2.42 10.77
C LEU A 177 0.59 -1.77 11.35
N GLU A 178 0.96 -2.08 12.60
CA GLU A 178 2.22 -1.59 13.19
C GLU A 178 2.46 -0.07 12.98
N SER A 179 1.39 0.72 12.84
CA SER A 179 1.44 2.11 12.38
C SER A 179 1.09 3.02 13.52
N SER A 180 1.92 4.04 13.77
CA SER A 180 1.58 4.96 14.83
C SER A 180 0.49 5.95 14.41
N LEU A 181 -0.51 6.08 15.28
CA LEU A 181 -1.67 6.93 15.11
C LEU A 181 -1.44 8.25 15.84
N SER A 182 -1.16 9.30 15.06
CA SER A 182 -0.94 10.66 15.54
C SER A 182 -2.22 11.50 15.31
N SER A 183 -3.34 11.04 15.87
CA SER A 183 -4.63 11.74 15.81
C SER A 183 -5.26 11.89 17.20
N ALA A 184 -6.24 12.79 17.34
CA ALA A 184 -7.04 12.83 18.56
C ALA A 184 -7.96 11.60 18.65
N ASP A 185 -8.29 11.19 19.88
CA ASP A 185 -9.25 10.11 20.15
C ASP A 185 -10.62 10.45 19.56
N GLY A 186 -11.27 9.47 18.94
CA GLY A 186 -12.56 9.58 18.27
C GLY A 186 -12.50 9.93 16.77
N VAL A 187 -11.38 10.52 16.30
CA VAL A 187 -11.23 10.96 14.90
C VAL A 187 -11.19 9.77 13.94
N LEU A 188 -10.58 8.66 14.34
CA LEU A 188 -10.50 7.46 13.51
C LEU A 188 -11.89 6.82 13.37
N ALA A 189 -12.62 6.69 14.47
CA ALA A 189 -13.99 6.17 14.48
C ALA A 189 -14.95 7.08 13.69
N ASP A 190 -14.79 8.40 13.74
CA ASP A 190 -15.56 9.35 12.91
C ASP A 190 -15.33 9.09 11.42
N MET A 191 -14.08 8.96 11.00
CA MET A 191 -13.72 8.66 9.62
C MET A 191 -14.37 7.35 9.16
N VAL A 192 -14.26 6.28 9.95
CA VAL A 192 -14.85 4.97 9.60
C VAL A 192 -16.38 5.04 9.56
N ALA A 193 -17.01 5.66 10.55
CA ALA A 193 -18.47 5.79 10.63
C ALA A 193 -19.04 6.59 9.45
N SER A 194 -18.34 7.65 9.02
CA SER A 194 -18.75 8.48 7.89
C SER A 194 -18.87 7.67 6.59
N ARG A 195 -18.02 6.65 6.43
CA ARG A 195 -18.00 5.76 5.27
C ARG A 195 -19.03 4.63 5.37
N GLN A 196 -19.62 4.37 6.53
CA GLN A 196 -20.72 3.39 6.67
C GLN A 196 -22.09 4.00 6.38
N SER A 197 -22.20 5.32 6.54
CA SER A 197 -23.46 6.05 6.38
C SER A 197 -23.76 6.32 4.92
N GLU A 198 -25.04 6.51 4.58
CA GLU A 198 -25.42 6.99 3.25
C GLU A 198 -24.78 8.36 3.01
N CYS A 199 -23.77 8.40 2.14
CA CYS A 199 -23.09 9.64 1.79
C CYS A 199 -24.03 10.57 1.01
N PRO A 200 -23.88 11.90 1.15
CA PRO A 200 -24.59 12.85 0.30
C PRO A 200 -24.35 12.54 -1.17
N ALA A 201 -25.40 12.62 -1.99
CA ALA A 201 -25.33 12.33 -3.42
C ALA A 201 -24.29 13.19 -4.19
N ALA A 202 -23.89 14.33 -3.62
CA ALA A 202 -22.89 15.22 -4.19
C ALA A 202 -21.47 14.61 -4.20
N PHE A 203 -21.13 13.81 -3.17
CA PHE A 203 -19.79 13.24 -2.99
C PHE A 203 -19.91 11.76 -2.57
N PRO A 204 -20.29 10.87 -3.50
CA PRO A 204 -20.47 9.47 -3.18
C PRO A 204 -19.12 8.84 -2.78
N ALA A 205 -19.12 8.18 -1.63
CA ALA A 205 -18.04 7.30 -1.19
C ALA A 205 -18.57 5.87 -1.10
N ALA A 206 -17.77 4.92 -1.58
CA ALA A 206 -18.01 3.51 -1.37
C ALA A 206 -17.92 3.18 0.13
N PRO A 207 -18.80 2.29 0.63
CA PRO A 207 -18.74 1.89 2.02
C PRO A 207 -17.51 1.04 2.30
N LEU A 208 -16.89 1.27 3.47
CA LEU A 208 -15.80 0.42 3.93
C LEU A 208 -16.36 -0.97 4.25
N THR A 209 -15.77 -1.99 3.63
CA THR A 209 -16.12 -3.40 3.91
C THR A 209 -15.19 -4.00 4.95
N ARG A 210 -13.95 -3.49 5.06
CA ARG A 210 -12.99 -4.00 6.03
C ARG A 210 -12.09 -2.89 6.54
N PHE A 211 -11.99 -2.81 7.85
CA PHE A 211 -11.10 -1.91 8.55
C PHE A 211 -10.24 -2.71 9.51
N VAL A 212 -8.92 -2.58 9.42
CA VAL A 212 -7.98 -3.23 10.33
C VAL A 212 -7.07 -2.16 10.89
N VAL A 213 -6.95 -2.12 12.21
CA VAL A 213 -6.02 -1.25 12.91
C VAL A 213 -5.32 -2.04 14.00
N GLN A 214 -4.01 -1.90 14.09
CA GLN A 214 -3.22 -2.43 15.17
C GLN A 214 -2.68 -1.26 15.97
N PHE A 215 -3.06 -1.17 17.23
CA PHE A 215 -2.53 -0.19 18.17
C PHE A 215 -1.35 -0.81 18.92
N SER A 216 -0.34 0.01 19.22
CA SER A 216 0.60 -0.31 20.29
C SER A 216 -0.09 -0.19 21.66
N ASP A 217 0.51 -0.78 22.70
CA ASP A 217 0.01 -0.73 24.08
C ASP A 217 -0.24 0.71 24.55
N ALA A 218 0.67 1.62 24.20
CA ALA A 218 0.56 3.03 24.55
C ALA A 218 -0.62 3.72 23.84
N GLU A 219 -0.81 3.44 22.55
CA GLU A 219 -1.90 4.02 21.76
C GLU A 219 -3.25 3.44 22.15
N PHE A 220 -3.31 2.17 22.53
CA PHE A 220 -4.54 1.55 22.98
C PHE A 220 -5.18 2.31 24.15
N LEU A 221 -4.35 2.84 25.05
CA LEU A 221 -4.79 3.65 26.19
C LEU A 221 -5.18 5.09 25.79
N LEU A 222 -4.65 5.60 24.67
CA LEU A 222 -4.94 6.95 24.18
C LEU A 222 -6.17 7.01 23.26
N HIS A 223 -6.54 5.88 22.64
CA HIS A 223 -7.60 5.77 21.63
C HIS A 223 -8.82 4.98 22.12
N THR A 224 -9.17 5.13 23.39
CA THR A 224 -10.25 4.34 24.01
C THR A 224 -11.61 4.59 23.37
N GLU A 225 -11.90 5.83 22.96
CA GLU A 225 -13.17 6.17 22.31
C GLU A 225 -13.24 5.62 20.88
N ASP A 226 -12.14 5.71 20.13
CA ASP A 226 -12.01 5.07 18.83
C ASP A 226 -12.30 3.57 18.91
N ILE A 227 -11.62 2.86 19.82
CA ILE A 227 -11.79 1.41 20.01
C ILE A 227 -13.24 1.07 20.37
N ARG A 228 -13.82 1.78 21.33
CA ARG A 228 -15.19 1.56 21.79
C ARG A 228 -16.20 1.74 20.64
N ARG A 229 -16.07 2.82 19.87
CA ARG A 229 -16.98 3.13 18.76
C ARG A 229 -16.81 2.17 17.58
N LEU A 230 -15.57 1.78 17.26
CA LEU A 230 -15.31 0.80 16.19
C LEU A 230 -15.90 -0.58 16.52
N LYS A 231 -15.82 -1.04 17.77
CA LYS A 231 -16.47 -2.28 18.23
C LYS A 231 -18.00 -2.22 18.12
N ASN A 232 -18.59 -1.06 18.44
CA ASN A 232 -20.03 -0.86 18.27
C ASN A 232 -20.44 -0.89 16.79
N LEU A 233 -19.69 -0.20 15.91
CA LEU A 233 -19.94 -0.19 14.47
C LEU A 233 -19.88 -1.61 13.87
N GLU A 234 -18.93 -2.45 14.29
CA GLU A 234 -18.89 -3.84 13.82
C GLU A 234 -20.14 -4.64 14.23
N SER A 235 -20.62 -4.41 15.46
CA SER A 235 -21.82 -5.06 16.00
C SER A 235 -23.09 -4.65 15.25
N ASP A 236 -23.17 -3.38 14.83
CA ASP A 236 -24.32 -2.84 14.09
C ASP A 236 -24.36 -3.30 12.62
N HIS A 237 -23.23 -3.77 12.06
CA HIS A 237 -23.09 -4.17 10.65
C HIS A 237 -22.62 -5.64 10.43
N PRO A 238 -23.35 -6.65 10.95
CA PRO A 238 -22.85 -8.03 11.06
C PRO A 238 -22.55 -8.74 9.72
N LYS A 239 -23.10 -8.26 8.59
CA LYS A 239 -23.07 -8.95 7.29
C LYS A 239 -22.04 -8.45 6.27
N GLY A 240 -21.18 -7.49 6.61
CA GLY A 240 -20.24 -6.97 5.60
C GLY A 240 -19.07 -6.18 6.12
N PHE A 241 -19.21 -5.48 7.25
CA PHE A 241 -18.13 -4.73 7.86
C PHE A 241 -17.40 -5.61 8.89
N ARG A 242 -16.08 -5.52 8.90
CA ARG A 242 -15.22 -6.21 9.88
C ARG A 242 -14.18 -5.24 10.41
N VAL A 243 -14.08 -5.20 11.74
CA VAL A 243 -13.07 -4.45 12.47
C VAL A 243 -12.15 -5.46 13.12
N TRP A 244 -10.85 -5.36 12.85
CA TRP A 244 -9.86 -6.12 13.61
C TRP A 244 -8.98 -5.15 14.38
N ILE A 245 -9.01 -5.27 15.70
CA ILE A 245 -8.19 -4.53 16.66
C ILE A 245 -7.31 -5.57 17.33
N ASN A 246 -5.99 -5.47 17.14
CA ASN A 246 -5.05 -6.27 17.90
C ASN A 246 -4.95 -5.66 19.31
N GLU A 247 -5.47 -6.38 20.29
CA GLU A 247 -5.27 -6.05 21.70
C GLU A 247 -3.86 -6.51 22.11
N PRO A 248 -3.14 -5.72 22.91
CA PRO A 248 -1.83 -6.13 23.40
C PRO A 248 -1.95 -7.38 24.25
N GLU A 249 -0.99 -8.31 24.11
CA GLU A 249 -0.95 -9.50 24.94
C GLU A 249 -0.67 -9.05 26.39
N THR A 250 -1.62 -9.26 27.30
CA THR A 250 -1.38 -9.05 28.73
C THR A 250 -0.42 -10.12 29.23
N GLU A 251 0.85 -9.77 29.41
CA GLU A 251 1.86 -10.60 30.12
C GLU A 251 1.55 -10.75 31.62
#